data_AF-A0A925DSX8-F1
#
_entry.id   AF-A0A925DSX8-F1
#
_cell.length_a   1.000
_cell.length_b   1.000
_cell.length_c   1.000
_cell.angle_alpha   90.00
_cell.angle_beta   90.00
_cell.angle_gamma   90.00
#
_symmetry.space_group_name_H-M   'P 1'
#
loop_
_entity.id
_entity.type
_entity.pdbx_description
1 polymer ?
#
loop_
_entity_poly.entity_id
_entity_poly.type
_entity_poly.pdbx_seq_one_letter_code
_entity_poly.pdbx_strand_id
1 'polypeptide(L)'
;YKLIAGLNLEYENANYIRTESLNQIETAYLFKFGFVALGVLFASLVTGFLFSHNKAKKVGQKLFDHNAIRLLFNLAIPLAAAAIFVLILYKERQIALIGPTMLIFYGLSLLNASKYTLDEIRYLGICEIILGLTNGFFLGYGLYFWAFGFGILHIVYGLIMWMKYDRK
;
A
#
# COMPACT_ATOMS: atom_id res chain seq x y z
N TYR A 1 -57.65 0.88 4.86
CA TYR A 1 -56.72 1.58 5.77
C TYR A 1 -55.85 0.61 6.58
N LYS A 2 -56.40 -0.29 7.41
CA LYS A 2 -55.61 -1.25 8.22
C LYS A 2 -54.71 -2.21 7.40
N LEU A 3 -55.19 -2.70 6.25
CA LEU A 3 -54.41 -3.58 5.35
C LEU A 3 -53.17 -2.89 4.77
N ILE A 4 -53.30 -1.62 4.38
CA ILE A 4 -52.20 -0.83 3.80
C ILE A 4 -51.16 -0.50 4.88
N ALA A 5 -51.60 -0.22 6.12
CA ALA A 5 -50.71 -0.01 7.25
C ALA A 5 -49.93 -1.29 7.63
N GLY A 6 -50.56 -2.47 7.56
CA GLY A 6 -49.89 -3.75 7.79
C GLY A 6 -48.82 -4.06 6.75
N LEU A 7 -49.11 -3.83 5.46
CA LEU A 7 -48.15 -3.98 4.36
C LEU A 7 -46.93 -3.05 4.49
N ASN A 8 -47.14 -1.80 4.90
CA ASN A 8 -46.04 -0.86 5.14
C ASN A 8 -45.14 -1.30 6.30
N LEU A 9 -45.73 -1.79 7.40
CA LEU A 9 -44.96 -2.30 8.55
C LEU A 9 -44.15 -3.55 8.20
N GLU A 10 -44.71 -4.44 7.38
CA GLU A 10 -44.02 -5.66 6.94
C GLU A 10 -42.86 -5.33 5.98
N TYR A 11 -43.07 -4.37 5.07
CA TYR A 11 -42.04 -3.87 4.17
C TYR A 11 -40.89 -3.15 4.89
N GLU A 12 -41.21 -2.35 5.91
CA GLU A 12 -40.22 -1.62 6.71
C GLU A 12 -39.38 -2.60 7.56
N ASN A 13 -40.01 -3.60 8.18
CA ASN A 13 -39.30 -4.67 8.88
C ASN A 13 -38.40 -5.49 7.94
N ALA A 14 -38.86 -5.83 6.74
CA ALA A 14 -38.06 -6.56 5.77
C ALA A 14 -36.81 -5.77 5.33
N ASN A 15 -36.94 -4.46 5.13
CA ASN A 15 -35.80 -3.59 4.81
C ASN A 15 -34.84 -3.40 6.00
N TYR A 16 -35.36 -3.32 7.22
CA TYR A 16 -34.55 -3.27 8.43
C TYR A 16 -33.70 -4.53 8.59
N ILE A 17 -34.34 -5.72 8.54
CA ILE A 17 -33.66 -7.02 8.63
C ILE A 17 -32.63 -7.18 7.50
N ARG A 18 -32.97 -6.75 6.27
CA ARG A 18 -32.05 -6.78 5.14
C ARG A 18 -30.84 -5.88 5.38
N THR A 19 -31.05 -4.65 5.85
CA THR A 19 -29.97 -3.69 6.11
C THR A 19 -29.06 -4.17 7.24
N GLU A 20 -29.64 -4.73 8.31
CA GLU A 20 -28.89 -5.32 9.40
C GLU A 20 -28.07 -6.53 8.94
N SER A 21 -28.65 -7.40 8.11
CA SER A 21 -27.94 -8.55 7.53
C SER A 21 -26.78 -8.13 6.64
N LEU A 22 -26.95 -7.10 5.81
CA LEU A 22 -25.88 -6.56 4.96
C LEU A 22 -24.75 -5.95 5.80
N ASN A 23 -25.08 -5.20 6.85
CA ASN A 23 -24.08 -4.62 7.76
C ASN A 23 -23.31 -5.70 8.53
N GLN A 24 -23.98 -6.77 8.97
CA GLN A 24 -23.32 -7.91 9.62
C GLN A 24 -22.37 -8.63 8.65
N ILE A 25 -22.76 -8.79 7.39
CA ILE A 25 -21.93 -9.39 6.36
C ILE A 25 -20.71 -8.50 6.05
N GLU A 26 -20.92 -7.20 5.84
CA GLU A 26 -19.84 -6.24 5.57
C GLU A 26 -18.84 -6.16 6.72
N THR A 27 -19.31 -6.04 7.96
CA THR A 27 -18.44 -6.02 9.15
C THR A 27 -17.65 -7.32 9.30
N ALA A 28 -18.26 -8.48 9.06
CA ALA A 28 -17.55 -9.77 9.08
C ALA A 28 -16.45 -9.84 8.00
N TYR A 29 -16.70 -9.33 6.79
CA TYR A 29 -15.67 -9.28 5.74
C TYR A 29 -14.56 -8.29 6.08
N LEU A 30 -14.88 -7.11 6.63
CA LEU A 30 -13.88 -6.13 7.05
C LEU A 30 -12.94 -6.70 8.12
N PHE A 31 -13.47 -7.42 9.12
CA PHE A 31 -12.64 -8.08 10.12
C PHE A 31 -11.77 -9.18 9.51
N LYS A 32 -12.30 -10.01 8.61
CA LYS A 32 -11.53 -11.05 7.91
C LYS A 32 -10.40 -10.45 7.08
N PHE A 33 -10.69 -9.45 6.25
CA PHE A 33 -9.68 -8.79 5.41
C PHE A 33 -8.63 -8.06 6.25
N GLY A 34 -9.05 -7.38 7.33
CA GLY A 34 -8.12 -6.71 8.25
C GLY A 34 -7.17 -7.70 8.93
N PHE A 35 -7.67 -8.85 9.38
CA PHE A 35 -6.85 -9.90 9.98
C PHE A 35 -5.86 -10.50 8.98
N VAL A 36 -6.31 -10.79 7.76
CA VAL A 36 -5.45 -11.29 6.68
C VAL A 36 -4.37 -10.25 6.34
N ALA A 37 -4.74 -8.97 6.20
CA ALA A 37 -3.79 -7.90 5.90
C ALA A 37 -2.70 -7.76 6.98
N LEU A 38 -3.09 -7.79 8.26
CA LEU A 38 -2.15 -7.77 9.38
C LEU A 38 -1.26 -9.02 9.42
N GLY A 39 -1.83 -10.19 9.19
CA GLY A 39 -1.09 -11.45 9.13
C GLY A 39 -0.05 -11.46 8.01
N VAL A 40 -0.43 -11.02 6.81
CA VAL A 40 0.45 -10.90 5.64
C VAL A 40 1.55 -9.86 5.89
N LEU A 41 1.19 -8.70 6.47
CA LEU A 41 2.16 -7.66 6.83
C LEU A 41 3.19 -8.19 7.82
N PHE A 42 2.75 -8.87 8.89
CA PHE A 42 3.64 -9.46 9.88
C PHE A 42 4.55 -10.52 9.26
N ALA A 43 3.98 -11.44 8.47
CA ALA A 43 4.75 -12.47 7.78
C ALA A 43 5.81 -11.86 6.84
N SER A 44 5.45 -10.82 6.09
CA SER A 44 6.36 -10.09 5.19
C SER A 44 7.49 -9.39 5.95
N LEU A 45 7.21 -8.77 7.09
CA LEU A 45 8.23 -8.14 7.92
C LEU A 45 9.20 -9.18 8.50
N VAL A 46 8.68 -10.30 9.00
CA VAL A 46 9.49 -11.40 9.54
C VAL A 46 10.36 -12.01 8.45
N THR A 47 9.81 -12.34 7.28
CA THR A 47 10.59 -12.91 6.17
C THR A 47 11.62 -11.91 5.65
N GLY A 48 11.25 -10.63 5.46
CA GLY A 48 12.19 -9.59 5.03
C GLY A 48 13.35 -9.42 6.01
N PHE A 49 13.07 -9.46 7.32
CA PHE A 49 14.07 -9.41 8.37
C PHE A 49 14.99 -10.64 8.35
N LEU A 50 14.43 -11.85 8.28
CA LEU A 50 15.19 -13.10 8.25
C LEU A 50 16.11 -13.19 7.02
N PHE A 51 15.59 -12.85 5.83
CA PHE A 51 16.38 -12.84 4.60
C PHE A 51 17.49 -11.79 4.65
N SER A 52 17.20 -10.58 5.15
CA SER A 52 18.23 -9.56 5.34
C SER A 52 19.29 -10.03 6.34
N HIS A 53 18.89 -10.70 7.43
CA HIS A 53 19.78 -11.24 8.46
C HIS A 53 20.73 -12.28 7.90
N ASN A 54 20.19 -13.19 7.11
CA ASN A 54 20.97 -14.24 6.47
C ASN A 54 21.92 -13.69 5.40
N LYS A 55 21.49 -12.67 4.63
CA LYS A 55 22.35 -12.03 3.61
C LYS A 55 23.47 -11.19 4.24
N ALA A 56 23.17 -10.41 5.28
CA ALA A 56 24.16 -9.62 6.01
C ALA A 56 25.24 -10.50 6.66
N LYS A 57 24.86 -11.64 7.26
CA LYS A 57 25.81 -12.64 7.79
C LYS A 57 26.70 -13.23 6.72
N LYS A 58 26.18 -13.55 5.53
CA LYS A 58 26.97 -14.10 4.41
C LYS A 58 27.99 -13.11 3.84
N VAL A 59 27.68 -11.81 3.89
CA VAL A 59 28.52 -10.72 3.35
C VAL A 59 29.42 -10.09 4.43
N GLY A 60 29.31 -10.51 5.69
CA GLY A 60 30.13 -10.00 6.79
C GLY A 60 29.85 -8.55 7.21
N GLN A 61 28.73 -7.96 6.75
CA GLN A 61 28.32 -6.59 7.07
C GLN A 61 27.25 -6.55 8.16
N LYS A 62 27.26 -5.51 9.00
CA LYS A 62 26.20 -5.27 9.98
C LYS A 62 24.94 -4.79 9.25
N LEU A 63 23.84 -5.50 9.46
CA LEU A 63 22.52 -5.20 8.90
C LEU A 63 21.96 -3.85 9.38
N PHE A 64 22.36 -3.46 10.59
CA PHE A 64 22.01 -2.19 11.23
C PHE A 64 23.22 -1.27 11.29
N ASP A 65 23.84 -1.02 10.15
CA ASP A 65 24.81 0.07 10.06
C ASP A 65 24.08 1.43 10.08
N HIS A 66 24.80 2.48 10.43
CA HIS A 66 24.26 3.82 10.61
C HIS A 66 23.54 4.34 9.35
N ASN A 67 24.06 3.98 8.16
CA ASN A 67 23.45 4.29 6.87
C ASN A 67 22.14 3.50 6.62
N ALA A 68 22.10 2.23 6.99
CA ALA A 68 20.90 1.39 6.83
C ALA A 68 19.74 1.87 7.72
N ILE A 69 20.04 2.27 8.96
CA ILE A 69 19.04 2.85 9.86
C ILE A 69 18.52 4.19 9.31
N ARG A 70 19.42 5.07 8.84
CA ARG A 70 19.00 6.34 8.23
C ARG A 70 18.12 6.12 7.00
N LEU A 71 18.45 5.15 6.15
CA LEU A 71 17.62 4.78 5.01
C LEU A 71 16.21 4.37 5.47
N LEU A 72 16.11 3.46 6.44
CA LEU A 72 14.84 2.97 6.98
C LEU A 72 13.99 4.10 7.53
N PHE A 73 14.56 5.02 8.32
CA PHE A 73 13.83 6.17 8.84
C PHE A 73 13.36 7.12 7.74
N ASN A 74 14.22 7.42 6.77
CA ASN A 74 13.86 8.32 5.65
C ASN A 74 12.80 7.72 4.73
N LEU A 75 12.74 6.39 4.63
CA LEU A 75 11.69 5.66 3.93
C LEU A 75 10.39 5.60 4.74
N ALA A 76 10.49 5.34 6.06
CA ALA A 76 9.35 5.15 6.94
C ALA A 76 8.54 6.43 7.17
N ILE A 77 9.19 7.60 7.24
CA ILE A 77 8.50 8.86 7.52
C ILE A 77 7.41 9.17 6.48
N PRO A 78 7.69 9.20 5.16
CA PRO A 78 6.63 9.49 4.18
C PRO A 78 5.62 8.35 4.06
N LEU A 79 6.03 7.09 4.26
CA LEU A 79 5.12 5.93 4.27
C LEU A 79 4.12 5.98 5.42
N ALA A 80 4.57 6.34 6.63
CA ALA A 80 3.70 6.51 7.79
C ALA A 80 2.71 7.66 7.58
N ALA A 81 3.18 8.79 7.02
CA ALA A 81 2.32 9.89 6.63
C ALA A 81 1.28 9.46 5.59
N ALA A 82 1.68 8.68 4.59
CA ALA A 82 0.79 8.12 3.57
C ALA A 82 -0.27 7.21 4.17
N ALA A 83 0.11 6.32 5.10
CA ALA A 83 -0.84 5.41 5.75
C ALA A 83 -1.93 6.19 6.49
N ILE A 84 -1.54 7.21 7.27
CA ILE A 84 -2.51 8.08 7.96
C ILE A 84 -3.36 8.85 6.94
N PHE A 85 -2.75 9.40 5.89
CA PHE A 85 -3.46 10.19 4.89
C PHE A 85 -4.45 9.35 4.06
N VAL A 86 -4.12 8.11 3.73
CA VAL A 86 -5.04 7.16 3.08
C VAL A 86 -6.23 6.84 3.99
N LEU A 87 -6.02 6.68 5.30
CA LEU A 87 -7.13 6.49 6.24
C LEU A 87 -8.06 7.71 6.30
N ILE A 88 -7.49 8.92 6.22
CA ILE A 88 -8.26 10.17 6.10
C ILE A 88 -9.06 10.17 4.80
N LEU A 89 -8.44 9.88 3.65
CA LEU A 89 -9.14 9.81 2.36
C LEU A 89 -10.26 8.76 2.34
N TYR A 90 -10.03 7.61 2.98
CA TYR A 90 -11.05 6.58 3.14
C TYR A 90 -12.25 7.07 3.95
N LYS A 91 -11.99 7.78 5.06
CA LYS A 91 -13.03 8.40 5.89
C LYS A 91 -13.83 9.46 5.12
N GLU A 92 -13.16 10.28 4.33
CA GLU A 92 -13.77 11.32 3.48
C GLU A 92 -14.41 10.76 2.19
N ARG A 93 -14.47 9.43 2.03
CA ARG A 93 -15.00 8.71 0.86
C ARG A 93 -14.31 9.04 -0.47
N GLN A 94 -13.08 9.55 -0.42
CA GLN A 94 -12.25 9.87 -1.58
C GLN A 94 -11.40 8.66 -2.02
N ILE A 95 -12.06 7.52 -2.26
CA ILE A 95 -11.39 6.25 -2.55
C ILE A 95 -10.58 6.33 -3.85
N ALA A 96 -11.04 7.09 -4.84
CA ALA A 96 -10.34 7.27 -6.12
C ALA A 96 -8.95 7.90 -5.97
N LEU A 97 -8.71 8.66 -4.89
CA LEU A 97 -7.43 9.31 -4.61
C LEU A 97 -6.43 8.43 -3.85
N ILE A 98 -6.85 7.25 -3.37
CA ILE A 98 -5.97 6.35 -2.62
C ILE A 98 -4.83 5.85 -3.51
N GLY A 99 -5.14 5.42 -4.74
CA GLY A 99 -4.16 4.96 -5.72
C GLY A 99 -3.05 5.98 -6.03
N PRO A 100 -3.37 7.20 -6.51
CA PRO A 100 -2.37 8.21 -6.79
C PRO A 100 -1.60 8.63 -5.52
N THR A 101 -2.27 8.72 -4.38
CA THR A 101 -1.63 9.03 -3.09
C THR A 101 -0.57 8.00 -2.73
N MET A 102 -0.89 6.71 -2.81
CA MET A 102 0.08 5.66 -2.49
C MET A 102 1.31 5.72 -3.40
N LEU A 103 1.13 5.92 -4.71
CA LEU A 103 2.24 6.03 -5.67
C LEU A 103 3.13 7.25 -5.38
N ILE A 104 2.53 8.42 -5.16
CA ILE A 104 3.28 9.66 -4.89
C ILE A 104 4.08 9.52 -3.60
N PHE A 105 3.45 9.13 -2.49
CA PHE A 105 4.14 9.04 -1.21
C PHE A 105 5.18 7.93 -1.21
N TYR A 106 4.92 6.80 -1.88
CA TYR A 106 5.92 5.76 -2.05
C TYR A 106 7.13 6.27 -2.84
N GLY A 107 6.91 6.97 -3.96
CA GLY A 107 7.98 7.56 -4.74
C GLY A 107 8.77 8.62 -3.94
N LEU A 108 8.11 9.42 -3.10
CA LEU A 108 8.76 10.33 -2.16
C LEU A 108 9.58 9.60 -1.09
N SER A 109 9.07 8.49 -0.55
CA SER A 109 9.83 7.60 0.35
C SER A 109 11.10 7.08 -0.30
N LEU A 110 11.02 6.60 -1.55
CA LEU A 110 12.19 6.13 -2.30
C LEU A 110 13.17 7.28 -2.59
N LEU A 111 12.68 8.44 -3.00
CA LEU A 111 13.50 9.63 -3.28
C LEU A 111 14.22 10.14 -2.03
N ASN A 112 13.59 10.05 -0.85
CA ASN A 112 14.23 10.43 0.40
C ASN A 112 15.23 9.36 0.88
N ALA A 113 14.89 8.09 0.71
CA ALA A 113 15.75 6.96 1.03
C ALA A 113 17.00 6.89 0.13
N SER A 114 16.89 7.30 -1.15
CA SER A 114 17.93 7.17 -2.16
C SER A 114 19.25 7.86 -1.78
N LYS A 115 19.20 8.89 -0.92
CA LYS A 115 20.38 9.59 -0.39
C LYS A 115 21.33 8.69 0.42
N TYR A 116 20.82 7.56 0.91
CA TYR A 116 21.54 6.61 1.76
C TYR A 116 21.74 5.25 1.08
N THR A 117 21.46 5.16 -0.24
CA THR A 117 21.56 3.94 -1.04
C THR A 117 21.98 4.29 -2.48
N LEU A 118 21.75 3.36 -3.40
CA LEU A 118 22.07 3.47 -4.81
C LEU A 118 21.23 4.55 -5.51
N ASP A 119 21.89 5.36 -6.35
CA ASP A 119 21.26 6.43 -7.13
C ASP A 119 20.15 5.91 -8.04
N GLU A 120 20.18 4.64 -8.44
CA GLU A 120 19.14 3.99 -9.25
C GLU A 120 17.76 4.00 -8.58
N ILE A 121 17.72 3.92 -7.24
CA ILE A 121 16.46 3.99 -6.47
C ILE A 121 15.82 5.38 -6.60
N ARG A 122 16.64 6.42 -6.81
CA ARG A 122 16.16 7.78 -7.04
C ARG A 122 15.31 7.86 -8.30
N TYR A 123 15.78 7.25 -9.40
CA TYR A 123 15.06 7.26 -10.67
C TYR A 123 13.74 6.51 -10.56
N LEU A 124 13.72 5.37 -9.88
CA LEU A 124 12.48 4.63 -9.60
C LEU A 124 11.49 5.50 -8.81
N GLY A 125 11.94 6.16 -7.74
CA GLY A 125 11.10 7.07 -6.95
C GLY A 125 10.52 8.22 -7.78
N ILE A 126 11.31 8.81 -8.67
CA ILE A 126 10.83 9.88 -9.58
C ILE A 126 9.76 9.34 -10.55
N CYS A 127 9.96 8.15 -11.12
CA CYS A 127 8.96 7.52 -11.99
C CYS A 127 7.63 7.26 -11.26
N GLU A 128 7.68 6.76 -10.02
CA GLU A 128 6.49 6.54 -9.18
C GLU A 128 5.76 7.85 -8.87
N ILE A 129 6.49 8.95 -8.59
CA ILE A 129 5.89 10.27 -8.40
C ILE A 129 5.16 10.74 -9.68
N ILE A 130 5.82 10.64 -10.84
CA ILE A 130 5.23 11.06 -12.12
C ILE A 130 3.98 10.22 -12.44
N LEU A 131 4.04 8.90 -12.23
CA LEU A 131 2.89 8.02 -12.42
C LEU A 131 1.75 8.35 -11.46
N GLY A 132 2.05 8.59 -10.19
CA GLY A 132 1.06 8.95 -9.19
C GLY A 132 0.38 10.29 -9.49
N LEU A 133 1.13 11.30 -9.94
CA LEU A 133 0.58 12.57 -10.41
C LEU A 133 -0.29 12.37 -11.65
N THR A 134 0.14 11.55 -12.61
CA THR A 134 -0.63 11.23 -13.82
C THR A 134 -1.93 10.51 -13.46
N ASN A 135 -1.88 9.55 -12.54
CA ASN A 135 -3.04 8.82 -12.03
C ASN A 135 -4.07 9.77 -11.38
N GLY A 136 -3.61 10.86 -10.75
CA GLY A 136 -4.47 11.90 -10.20
C GLY A 136 -5.41 12.56 -11.23
N PHE A 137 -5.01 12.61 -12.50
CA PHE A 137 -5.87 13.11 -13.59
C PHE A 137 -6.86 12.06 -14.11
N PHE A 138 -6.57 10.78 -13.94
CA PHE A 138 -7.36 9.65 -14.44
C PHE A 138 -7.99 8.85 -13.29
N LEU A 139 -8.84 9.52 -12.52
CA LEU A 139 -9.57 8.92 -11.40
C LEU A 139 -10.38 7.69 -11.85
N GLY A 140 -10.25 6.58 -11.10
CA GLY A 140 -10.85 5.29 -11.44
C GLY A 140 -9.90 4.29 -12.10
N TYR A 141 -8.81 4.75 -12.71
CA TYR A 141 -7.76 3.87 -13.26
C TYR A 141 -6.66 3.55 -12.25
N GLY A 142 -6.89 3.85 -10.96
CA GLY A 142 -5.90 3.74 -9.90
C GLY A 142 -5.17 2.40 -9.88
N LEU A 143 -5.90 1.30 -10.04
CA LEU A 143 -5.34 -0.05 -10.03
C LEU A 143 -4.40 -0.34 -11.20
N TYR A 144 -4.66 0.22 -12.39
CA TYR A 144 -3.80 0.05 -13.57
C TYR A 144 -2.46 0.76 -13.38
N PHE A 145 -2.49 2.01 -12.90
CA PHE A 145 -1.27 2.75 -12.55
C PHE A 145 -0.51 2.07 -11.41
N TRP A 146 -1.23 1.49 -10.44
CA TRP A 146 -0.64 0.74 -9.34
C TRP A 146 0.09 -0.52 -9.84
N ALA A 147 -0.55 -1.30 -10.71
CA ALA A 147 0.07 -2.47 -11.33
C ALA A 147 1.27 -2.10 -12.21
N PHE A 148 1.22 -0.95 -12.88
CA PHE A 148 2.33 -0.46 -13.68
C PHE A 148 3.53 -0.03 -12.81
N GLY A 149 3.29 0.75 -11.75
CA GLY A 149 4.33 1.18 -10.80
C GLY A 149 4.89 0.03 -9.99
N PHE A 150 4.09 -0.54 -9.08
CA PHE A 150 4.53 -1.60 -8.17
C PHE A 150 4.82 -2.94 -8.87
N GLY A 151 4.31 -3.15 -10.08
CA GLY A 151 4.61 -4.34 -10.87
C GLY A 151 5.74 -4.09 -11.87
N ILE A 152 5.41 -3.44 -12.99
CA ILE A 152 6.31 -3.38 -14.16
C ILE A 152 7.58 -2.59 -13.85
N LEU A 153 7.48 -1.37 -13.30
CA LEU A 153 8.66 -0.57 -13.01
C LEU A 153 9.62 -1.26 -12.04
N HIS A 154 9.08 -1.92 -11.01
CA HIS A 154 9.89 -2.65 -10.03
C HIS A 154 10.59 -3.87 -10.62
N ILE A 155 9.93 -4.61 -11.52
CA ILE A 155 10.54 -5.74 -12.24
C ILE A 155 11.69 -5.23 -13.13
N VAL A 156 11.47 -4.16 -13.88
CA VAL A 156 12.50 -3.56 -14.75
C VAL A 156 13.67 -3.05 -13.92
N TYR A 157 13.41 -2.34 -12.82
CA TYR A 157 14.45 -1.90 -11.89
C TYR A 157 15.25 -3.09 -11.34
N GLY A 158 14.58 -4.13 -10.87
CA GLY A 158 15.22 -5.34 -10.33
C GLY A 158 16.12 -6.01 -11.36
N LEU A 159 15.68 -6.09 -12.63
CA LEU A 159 16.46 -6.62 -13.73
C LEU A 159 17.72 -5.76 -13.98
N ILE A 160 17.59 -4.43 -14.04
CA ILE A 160 18.72 -3.51 -14.25
C ILE A 160 19.75 -3.66 -13.11
N MET A 161 19.28 -3.70 -11.87
CA MET A 161 20.12 -3.90 -10.69
C MET A 161 20.89 -5.22 -10.74
N TRP A 162 20.20 -6.32 -11.05
CA TRP A 162 20.83 -7.64 -11.15
C TRP A 162 21.91 -7.67 -12.24
N MET A 163 21.63 -7.11 -13.41
CA MET A 163 22.61 -7.05 -14.51
C MET A 163 23.84 -6.20 -14.18
N LYS A 164 23.67 -5.13 -13.40
CA LYS A 164 24.74 -4.18 -13.09
C LYS A 164 25.61 -4.62 -11.91
N TYR A 165 25.04 -5.23 -10.88
CA TYR A 165 25.74 -5.51 -9.62
C TYR A 165 25.98 -7.00 -9.32
N ASP A 166 25.09 -7.89 -9.74
CA ASP A 166 25.15 -9.33 -9.40
C ASP A 166 25.68 -10.21 -10.55
N ARG A 167 25.86 -9.65 -11.76
CA ARG A 167 26.41 -10.40 -12.92
C ARG A 167 27.95 -10.48 -12.91
N LYS A 168 28.57 -10.60 -11.74
CA LYS A 168 29.99 -10.96 -11.58
C LYS A 168 30.12 -12.36 -11.00
#